data_AF-A0A7V6W2B5-F1
#
_entry.id   AF-A0A7V6W2B5-F1
#
_cell.length_a   1.000
_cell.length_b   1.000
_cell.length_c   1.000
_cell.angle_alpha   90.00
_cell.angle_beta   90.00
_cell.angle_gamma   90.00
#
_symmetry.space_group_name_H-M   'P 1'
#
loop_
_entity.id
_entity.type
_entity.pdbx_description
1 polymer ?
#
loop_
_entity_poly.entity_id
_entity_poly.type
_entity_poly.pdbx_seq_one_letter_code
_entity_poly.pdbx_strand_id
1 'polypeptide(L)'
;MNKKRKSNKYLELALILLGVILLVLGASNLYKHRQESKINSGYLSKYIASVQYNELDSVMLELNSDAFFYISYTGDSDIHNLEVKLKRILDDHELIDNMIYLNVTDLLEEENYLDKINESLNLEDTKIEKLPAIIYFKDNELVKILDSKLALLKSTDFYRLLEQYEIIKEDI
;
A
#
# COMPACT_ATOMS: atom_id res chain seq x y z
N MET A 1 -16.00 -59.94 32.35
CA MET A 1 -14.95 -60.32 31.38
C MET A 1 -14.23 -59.03 30.94
N ASN A 2 -13.06 -58.73 31.51
CA ASN A 2 -12.41 -57.42 31.38
C ASN A 2 -11.36 -57.46 30.25
N LYS A 3 -11.71 -56.96 29.06
CA LYS A 3 -10.82 -56.97 27.89
C LYS A 3 -9.78 -55.85 28.05
N LYS A 4 -8.61 -56.18 28.62
CA LYS A 4 -7.44 -55.28 28.64
C LYS A 4 -7.08 -54.92 27.19
N ARG A 5 -7.48 -53.73 26.76
CA ARG A 5 -7.03 -53.12 25.51
C ARG A 5 -5.53 -52.85 25.70
N LYS A 6 -4.67 -53.72 25.19
CA LYS A 6 -3.23 -53.47 25.09
C LYS A 6 -3.11 -52.29 24.12
N SER A 7 -3.19 -51.06 24.64
CA SER A 7 -3.04 -49.86 23.82
C SER A 7 -1.69 -50.00 23.13
N ASN A 8 -1.70 -50.05 21.80
CA ASN A 8 -0.46 -50.02 21.04
C ASN A 8 0.12 -48.63 21.30
N LYS A 9 1.02 -48.51 22.27
CA LYS A 9 1.64 -47.24 22.69
C LYS A 9 2.25 -46.49 21.49
N TYR A 10 2.65 -47.22 20.45
CA TYR A 10 3.09 -46.70 19.16
C TYR A 10 1.98 -45.99 18.36
N LEU A 11 0.74 -46.46 18.44
CA LEU A 11 -0.43 -45.88 17.78
C LEU A 11 -0.87 -44.60 18.49
N GLU A 12 -0.79 -44.59 19.82
CA GLU A 12 -0.97 -43.38 20.65
C GLU A 12 0.11 -42.34 20.38
N LEU A 13 1.38 -42.75 20.29
CA LEU A 13 2.50 -41.89 19.91
C LEU A 13 2.33 -41.31 18.50
N ALA A 14 1.90 -42.13 17.53
CA ALA A 14 1.65 -41.69 16.15
C ALA A 14 0.52 -40.66 16.05
N LEU A 15 -0.55 -40.82 16.85
CA LEU A 15 -1.65 -39.86 16.95
C LEU A 15 -1.17 -38.51 17.53
N ILE A 16 -0.34 -38.54 18.57
CA ILE A 16 0.25 -37.32 19.14
C ILE A 16 1.13 -36.62 18.09
N LEU A 17 1.96 -37.38 17.37
CA LEU A 17 2.88 -36.84 16.38
C LEU A 17 2.12 -36.23 15.17
N LEU A 18 1.06 -36.89 14.73
CA LEU A 18 0.14 -36.36 13.71
C LEU A 18 -0.54 -35.05 14.18
N GLY A 19 -0.98 -35.01 15.45
CA GLY A 19 -1.56 -33.82 16.06
C GLY A 19 -0.59 -32.64 16.08
N VAL A 20 0.68 -32.88 16.42
CA VAL A 20 1.72 -31.83 16.39
C VAL A 20 1.97 -31.32 14.96
N ILE A 21 2.03 -32.21 13.97
CA ILE A 21 2.18 -31.81 12.56
C ILE A 21 1.01 -30.92 12.12
N LEU A 22 -0.23 -31.31 12.43
CA LEU A 22 -1.42 -30.53 12.09
C LEU A 22 -1.42 -29.16 12.78
N LEU A 23 -1.00 -29.09 14.04
CA LEU A 23 -0.88 -27.82 14.78
C LEU A 23 0.16 -26.89 14.15
N VAL A 24 1.34 -27.41 13.79
CA VAL A 24 2.41 -26.61 13.15
C VAL A 24 1.96 -26.10 11.78
N LEU A 25 1.29 -26.93 10.98
CA LEU A 25 0.76 -26.53 9.68
C LEU A 25 -0.35 -25.48 9.83
N GLY A 26 -1.28 -25.67 10.77
CA GLY A 26 -2.36 -24.71 11.06
C GLY A 26 -1.81 -23.35 11.53
N ALA A 27 -0.85 -23.36 12.47
CA ALA A 27 -0.19 -22.15 12.94
C ALA A 27 0.59 -21.44 11.82
N SER A 28 1.29 -22.19 10.97
CA SER A 28 2.01 -21.64 9.82
C SER A 28 1.06 -21.00 8.80
N ASN A 29 -0.07 -21.64 8.51
CA ASN A 29 -1.05 -21.11 7.56
C ASN A 29 -1.72 -19.84 8.11
N LEU A 30 -2.11 -19.84 9.40
CA LEU A 30 -2.61 -18.63 10.07
C LEU A 30 -1.59 -17.49 10.09
N TYR A 31 -0.31 -17.81 10.29
CA TYR A 31 0.76 -16.82 10.28
C TYR A 31 0.97 -16.20 8.89
N LYS A 32 0.95 -17.02 7.84
CA LYS A 32 1.00 -16.57 6.44
C LYS A 32 -0.20 -15.67 6.12
N HIS A 33 -1.40 -16.13 6.44
CA HIS A 33 -2.62 -15.37 6.15
C HIS A 33 -2.70 -14.05 6.92
N ARG A 34 -2.13 -13.98 8.14
CA ARG A 34 -1.99 -12.72 8.89
C ARG A 34 -0.97 -11.77 8.27
N GLN A 35 0.15 -12.27 7.76
CA GLN A 35 1.10 -11.43 7.02
C GLN A 35 0.50 -10.92 5.72
N GLU A 36 -0.15 -11.80 4.94
CA GLU A 36 -0.89 -11.42 3.74
C GLU A 36 -1.96 -10.37 4.06
N SER A 37 -2.74 -10.53 5.13
CA SER A 37 -3.78 -9.54 5.50
C SER A 37 -3.23 -8.14 5.83
N LYS A 38 -1.99 -8.05 6.33
CA LYS A 38 -1.35 -6.76 6.64
C LYS A 38 -0.84 -6.05 5.40
N ILE A 39 -0.44 -6.81 4.37
CA ILE A 39 0.09 -6.28 3.11
C ILE A 39 -1.06 -6.05 2.10
N ASN A 40 -2.15 -6.81 2.21
CA ASN A 40 -3.35 -6.71 1.36
C ASN A 40 -4.27 -5.54 1.75
N SER A 41 -3.94 -4.80 2.80
CA SER A 41 -4.51 -3.48 3.05
C SER A 41 -3.37 -2.48 2.92
N GLY A 42 -3.52 -1.46 2.06
CA GLY A 42 -2.57 -0.35 2.00
C GLY A 42 -2.28 0.12 3.43
N TYR A 43 -1.01 0.17 3.82
CA TYR A 43 -0.61 0.65 5.12
C TYR A 43 -1.05 2.10 5.30
N LEU A 44 -0.86 2.93 4.26
CA LEU A 44 -1.11 4.35 4.33
C LEU A 44 -2.60 4.71 4.38
N SER A 45 -3.46 3.91 3.74
CA SER A 45 -4.92 4.13 3.71
C SER A 45 -5.61 4.07 5.08
N LYS A 46 -4.90 3.63 6.13
CA LYS A 46 -5.37 3.65 7.52
C LYS A 46 -5.22 5.01 8.21
N TYR A 47 -4.41 5.89 7.64
CA TYR A 47 -3.98 7.14 8.28
C TYR A 47 -4.35 8.37 7.47
N ILE A 48 -4.47 8.25 6.15
CA ILE A 48 -4.82 9.35 5.25
C ILE A 48 -6.14 9.06 4.53
N ALA A 49 -6.75 10.10 3.94
CA ALA A 49 -7.95 9.94 3.14
C ALA A 49 -7.72 8.92 2.01
N SER A 50 -8.57 7.89 1.93
CA SER A 50 -8.47 6.84 0.94
C SER A 50 -9.64 6.92 -0.03
N VAL A 51 -9.31 6.90 -1.31
CA VAL A 51 -10.25 7.06 -2.42
C VAL A 51 -10.13 5.83 -3.31
N GLN A 52 -11.25 5.28 -3.72
CA GLN A 52 -11.27 4.25 -4.76
C GLN A 52 -11.26 4.93 -6.14
N TYR A 53 -10.73 4.26 -7.15
CA TYR A 53 -10.63 4.83 -8.50
C TYR A 53 -11.97 5.36 -9.07
N ASN A 54 -13.08 4.67 -8.79
CA ASN A 54 -14.42 5.09 -9.23
C ASN A 54 -14.93 6.39 -8.56
N GLU A 55 -14.31 6.82 -7.46
CA GLU A 55 -14.65 8.05 -6.73
C GLU A 55 -13.71 9.21 -7.10
N LEU A 56 -12.67 8.94 -7.88
CA LEU A 56 -11.57 9.88 -8.17
C LEU A 56 -12.07 11.18 -8.80
N ASP A 57 -12.93 11.10 -9.82
CA ASP A 57 -13.46 12.27 -10.52
C ASP A 57 -14.21 13.22 -9.57
N SER A 58 -14.93 12.68 -8.57
CA SER A 58 -15.65 13.49 -7.59
C SER A 58 -14.67 14.20 -6.65
N VAL A 59 -13.62 13.50 -6.20
CA VAL A 59 -12.58 14.07 -5.35
C VAL A 59 -11.76 15.14 -6.07
N MET A 60 -11.46 14.94 -7.36
CA MET A 60 -10.78 15.94 -8.19
C MET A 60 -11.57 17.25 -8.30
N LEU A 61 -12.90 17.18 -8.37
CA LEU A 61 -13.76 18.37 -8.43
C LEU A 61 -13.84 19.13 -7.11
N GLU A 62 -13.64 18.44 -5.99
CA GLU A 62 -13.68 19.02 -4.64
C GLU A 62 -12.31 19.51 -4.15
N LEU A 63 -11.26 19.33 -4.96
CA LEU A 63 -9.90 19.72 -4.62
C LEU A 63 -9.77 21.25 -4.65
N ASN A 64 -9.77 21.85 -3.47
CA ASN A 64 -9.72 23.31 -3.30
C ASN A 64 -8.40 23.80 -2.67
N SER A 65 -7.42 22.91 -2.50
CA SER A 65 -6.16 23.18 -1.83
C SER A 65 -5.03 22.32 -2.38
N ASP A 66 -3.79 22.72 -2.10
CA ASP A 66 -2.59 21.95 -2.36
C ASP A 66 -2.70 20.53 -1.77
N ALA A 67 -2.51 19.54 -2.63
CA ALA A 67 -2.70 18.14 -2.27
C ALA A 67 -1.71 17.23 -2.98
N PHE A 68 -1.36 16.15 -2.29
CA PHE A 68 -0.60 15.04 -2.84
C PHE A 68 -1.52 13.86 -3.10
N PHE A 69 -1.41 13.24 -4.27
CA PHE A 69 -2.04 11.97 -4.57
C PHE A 69 -0.99 10.88 -4.56
N TYR A 70 -1.10 9.94 -3.64
CA TYR A 70 -0.29 8.73 -3.63
C TYR A 70 -1.09 7.58 -4.25
N ILE A 71 -0.66 7.14 -5.42
CA ILE A 71 -1.35 6.16 -6.26
C ILE A 71 -0.59 4.85 -6.14
N SER A 72 -1.24 3.84 -5.60
CA SER A 72 -0.57 2.60 -5.19
C SER A 72 -1.50 1.38 -5.26
N TYR A 73 -0.90 0.21 -5.09
CA TYR A 73 -1.58 -1.07 -5.03
C TYR A 73 -1.11 -1.87 -3.80
N THR A 74 -1.90 -2.86 -3.41
CA THR A 74 -1.67 -3.69 -2.23
C THR A 74 -1.06 -5.05 -2.61
N GLY A 75 -0.59 -5.81 -1.62
CA GLY A 75 -0.02 -7.15 -1.85
C GLY A 75 1.49 -7.18 -2.09
N ASP A 76 2.17 -6.02 -2.14
CA ASP A 76 3.61 -5.91 -2.32
C ASP A 76 4.31 -5.41 -1.05
N SER A 77 5.36 -6.12 -0.61
CA SER A 77 6.09 -5.80 0.63
C SER A 77 6.97 -4.56 0.52
N ASP A 78 7.54 -4.28 -0.65
CA ASP A 78 8.40 -3.11 -0.85
C ASP A 78 7.55 -1.84 -0.88
N ILE A 79 6.36 -1.93 -1.49
CA ILE A 79 5.35 -0.86 -1.43
C ILE A 79 4.87 -0.65 0.01
N HIS A 80 4.57 -1.71 0.75
CA HIS A 80 4.20 -1.58 2.17
C HIS A 80 5.29 -0.86 2.98
N ASN A 81 6.56 -1.19 2.75
CA ASN A 81 7.69 -0.54 3.42
C ASN A 81 7.85 0.93 3.00
N LEU A 82 7.59 1.25 1.73
CA LEU A 82 7.54 2.64 1.25
C LEU A 82 6.44 3.41 1.98
N GLU A 83 5.23 2.87 2.06
CA GLU A 83 4.09 3.49 2.74
C GLU A 83 4.36 3.74 4.23
N VAL A 84 5.02 2.81 4.92
CA VAL A 84 5.45 3.01 6.32
C VAL A 84 6.41 4.21 6.45
N LYS A 85 7.31 4.40 5.49
CA LYS A 85 8.26 5.52 5.50
C LYS A 85 7.57 6.84 5.11
N LEU A 86 6.69 6.83 4.12
CA LEU A 86 5.88 7.99 3.74
C LEU A 86 5.05 8.47 4.93
N LYS A 87 4.37 7.54 5.64
CA LYS A 87 3.62 7.86 6.86
C LYS A 87 4.45 8.59 7.92
N ARG A 88 5.73 8.25 8.07
CA ARG A 88 6.62 8.96 9.01
C ARG A 88 6.86 10.39 8.56
N ILE A 89 7.21 10.60 7.29
CA ILE A 89 7.41 11.95 6.72
C ILE A 89 6.15 12.80 6.88
N LEU A 90 4.98 12.23 6.59
CA LEU A 90 3.71 12.96 6.72
C LEU A 90 3.41 13.35 8.18
N ASP A 91 3.61 12.44 9.13
CA ASP A 91 3.42 12.73 10.56
C ASP A 91 4.44 13.80 11.04
N ASP A 92 5.72 13.64 10.69
CA ASP A 92 6.81 14.50 11.16
C ASP A 92 6.67 15.96 10.66
N HIS A 93 5.94 16.17 9.57
CA HIS A 93 5.74 17.48 8.94
C HIS A 93 4.27 17.93 8.87
N GLU A 94 3.36 17.27 9.60
CA GLU A 94 1.94 17.64 9.66
C GLU A 94 1.21 17.63 8.29
N LEU A 95 1.63 16.75 7.36
CA LEU A 95 1.11 16.66 5.99
C LEU A 95 0.07 15.55 5.78
N ILE A 96 -0.40 14.91 6.86
CA ILE A 96 -1.38 13.80 6.79
C ILE A 96 -2.65 14.20 6.06
N ASP A 97 -3.17 15.40 6.34
CA ASP A 97 -4.41 15.91 5.74
C ASP A 97 -4.21 16.41 4.30
N ASN A 98 -2.95 16.59 3.86
CA ASN A 98 -2.62 17.02 2.51
C ASN A 98 -2.43 15.85 1.53
N MET A 99 -2.37 14.59 2.01
CA MET A 99 -2.17 13.45 1.13
C MET A 99 -3.42 12.58 1.02
N ILE A 100 -3.73 12.16 -0.21
CA ILE A 100 -4.83 11.29 -0.56
C ILE A 100 -4.27 9.99 -1.13
N TYR A 101 -4.72 8.86 -0.59
CA TYR A 101 -4.41 7.52 -1.06
C TYR A 101 -5.37 7.11 -2.16
N LEU A 102 -4.88 6.83 -3.36
CA LEU A 102 -5.65 6.22 -4.43
C LEU A 102 -5.29 4.74 -4.55
N ASN A 103 -6.22 3.86 -4.16
CA ASN A 103 -6.04 2.42 -4.33
C ASN A 103 -6.44 2.00 -5.75
N VAL A 104 -5.50 1.43 -6.50
CA VAL A 104 -5.75 0.92 -7.86
C VAL A 104 -5.51 -0.59 -7.99
N THR A 105 -5.48 -1.32 -6.88
CA THR A 105 -5.27 -2.78 -6.87
C THR A 105 -6.22 -3.50 -7.84
N ASP A 106 -7.50 -3.14 -7.83
CA ASP A 106 -8.53 -3.78 -8.66
C ASP A 106 -8.40 -3.47 -10.16
N LEU A 107 -7.63 -2.43 -10.53
CA LEU A 107 -7.40 -2.06 -11.91
C LEU A 107 -6.19 -2.77 -12.53
N LEU A 108 -5.30 -3.36 -11.73
CA LEU A 108 -4.04 -3.94 -12.23
C LEU A 108 -4.25 -5.08 -13.22
N GLU A 109 -5.42 -5.72 -13.21
CA GLU A 109 -5.78 -6.79 -14.14
C GLU A 109 -6.19 -6.27 -15.54
N GLU A 110 -6.41 -4.97 -15.68
CA GLU A 110 -6.80 -4.35 -16.95
C GLU A 110 -5.57 -3.95 -17.78
N GLU A 111 -5.56 -4.26 -19.09
CA GLU A 111 -4.39 -3.99 -19.95
C GLU A 111 -3.98 -2.49 -20.01
N ASN A 112 -4.95 -1.57 -19.90
CA ASN A 112 -4.74 -0.12 -20.07
C ASN A 112 -4.98 0.67 -18.77
N TYR A 113 -4.74 0.05 -17.61
CA TYR A 113 -5.03 0.69 -16.31
C TYR A 113 -4.30 2.04 -16.11
N LEU A 114 -3.05 2.16 -16.58
CA LEU A 114 -2.29 3.41 -16.50
C LEU A 114 -2.90 4.52 -17.35
N ASP A 115 -3.38 4.20 -18.56
CA ASP A 115 -4.03 5.19 -19.42
C ASP A 115 -5.30 5.72 -18.78
N LYS A 116 -6.11 4.83 -18.20
CA LYS A 116 -7.32 5.19 -17.43
C LYS A 116 -7.01 6.11 -16.25
N ILE A 117 -5.97 5.80 -15.48
CA ILE A 117 -5.53 6.63 -14.34
C ILE A 117 -5.06 8.00 -14.83
N ASN A 118 -4.24 8.05 -15.88
CA ASN A 118 -3.73 9.29 -16.46
C ASN A 118 -4.88 10.16 -17.02
N GLU A 119 -5.88 9.56 -17.66
CA GLU A 119 -7.07 10.26 -18.18
C GLU A 119 -7.92 10.84 -17.03
N SER A 120 -8.24 10.07 -16.00
CA SER A 120 -9.04 10.55 -14.85
C SER A 120 -8.35 11.68 -14.07
N LEU A 121 -7.02 11.70 -14.07
CA LEU A 121 -6.22 12.73 -13.41
C LEU A 121 -5.86 13.90 -14.34
N ASN A 122 -6.38 13.90 -15.57
CA ASN A 122 -6.11 14.91 -16.60
C ASN A 122 -4.61 15.12 -16.88
N LEU A 123 -3.84 14.03 -16.91
CA LEU A 123 -2.40 14.01 -17.12
C LEU A 123 -2.08 13.92 -18.62
N GLU A 124 -2.20 15.05 -19.31
CA GLU A 124 -2.05 15.12 -20.77
C GLU A 124 -0.57 15.05 -21.21
N ASP A 125 0.24 16.01 -20.77
CA ASP A 125 1.63 16.19 -21.24
C ASP A 125 2.67 15.37 -20.44
N THR A 126 2.39 15.10 -19.18
CA THR A 126 3.28 14.35 -18.28
C THR A 126 2.48 13.22 -17.64
N LYS A 127 2.81 11.98 -17.99
CA LYS A 127 2.05 10.79 -17.58
C LYS A 127 2.78 10.00 -16.50
N ILE A 128 2.00 9.29 -15.69
CA ILE A 128 2.52 8.20 -14.87
C ILE A 128 2.83 7.04 -15.81
N GLU A 129 4.07 6.56 -15.76
CA GLU A 129 4.51 5.42 -16.57
C GLU A 129 4.65 4.15 -15.72
N LYS A 130 4.76 4.28 -14.39
CA LYS A 130 4.82 3.12 -13.49
C LYS A 130 4.44 3.43 -12.05
N LEU A 131 3.68 2.52 -11.43
CA LEU A 131 3.28 2.59 -10.03
C LEU A 131 4.32 1.96 -9.07
N PRO A 132 4.31 2.35 -7.79
CA PRO A 132 3.53 3.45 -7.19
C PRO A 132 4.02 4.83 -7.66
N ALA A 133 3.16 5.83 -7.54
CA ALA A 133 3.44 7.21 -7.95
C ALA A 133 2.90 8.24 -6.93
N ILE A 134 3.54 9.41 -6.86
CA ILE A 134 3.10 10.60 -6.13
C ILE A 134 2.89 11.73 -7.11
N ILE A 135 1.73 12.38 -7.06
CA ILE A 135 1.44 13.60 -7.80
C ILE A 135 1.27 14.75 -6.82
N TYR A 136 1.89 15.88 -7.11
CA TYR A 136 1.65 17.13 -6.40
C TYR A 136 0.80 18.07 -7.26
N PHE A 137 -0.37 18.43 -6.73
CA PHE A 137 -1.22 19.49 -7.25
C PHE A 137 -1.12 20.72 -6.37
N LYS A 138 -1.00 21.89 -7.00
CA LYS A 138 -1.01 23.20 -6.37
C LYS A 138 -1.99 24.09 -7.10
N ASP A 139 -2.90 24.74 -6.38
CA ASP A 139 -3.94 25.58 -6.98
C ASP A 139 -4.72 24.87 -8.12
N ASN A 140 -4.96 23.56 -7.93
CA ASN A 140 -5.62 22.67 -8.91
C ASN A 140 -4.85 22.44 -10.23
N GLU A 141 -3.56 22.81 -10.29
CA GLU A 141 -2.67 22.56 -11.41
C GLU A 141 -1.64 21.48 -11.09
N LEU A 142 -1.32 20.65 -12.08
CA LEU A 142 -0.28 19.63 -11.98
C LEU A 142 1.09 20.30 -11.85
N VAL A 143 1.77 20.10 -10.72
CA VAL A 143 3.11 20.64 -10.48
C VAL A 143 4.20 19.61 -10.75
N LYS A 144 4.03 18.39 -10.24
CA LYS A 144 5.07 17.37 -10.31
C LYS A 144 4.50 15.95 -10.23
N ILE A 145 5.09 15.05 -10.99
CA ILE A 145 4.90 13.60 -10.87
C ILE A 145 6.23 12.97 -10.45
N LEU A 146 6.18 12.10 -9.44
CA LEU A 146 7.22 11.16 -9.07
C LEU A 146 6.65 9.76 -9.28
N ASP A 147 7.22 8.97 -10.19
CA ASP A 147 6.74 7.64 -10.49
C ASP A 147 7.86 6.59 -10.37
N SER A 148 7.49 5.33 -10.52
CA SER A 148 8.43 4.21 -10.37
C SER A 148 9.08 3.79 -11.70
N LYS A 149 9.11 4.66 -12.72
CA LYS A 149 9.56 4.32 -14.09
C LYS A 149 11.01 3.84 -14.11
N LEU A 150 11.92 4.62 -13.52
CA LEU A 150 13.36 4.34 -13.53
C LEU A 150 13.76 3.37 -12.42
N ALA A 151 13.21 3.55 -11.23
CA ALA A 151 13.41 2.72 -10.07
C ALA A 151 12.15 2.80 -9.19
N LEU A 152 11.97 1.83 -8.29
CA LEU A 152 10.89 1.91 -7.30
C LEU A 152 10.97 3.26 -6.56
N LEU A 153 9.85 3.97 -6.50
CA LEU A 153 9.71 5.24 -5.81
C LEU A 153 10.22 5.12 -4.36
N LYS A 154 11.02 6.10 -3.92
CA LYS A 154 11.56 6.12 -2.56
C LYS A 154 10.97 7.27 -1.76
N SER A 155 10.89 7.08 -0.45
CA SER A 155 10.49 8.13 0.48
C SER A 155 11.42 9.35 0.43
N THR A 156 12.69 9.17 0.04
CA THR A 156 13.64 10.26 -0.18
C THR A 156 13.29 11.14 -1.39
N ASP A 157 12.66 10.56 -2.41
CA ASP A 157 12.23 11.32 -3.59
C ASP A 157 11.06 12.24 -3.21
N PHE A 158 10.13 11.74 -2.40
CA PHE A 158 9.06 12.54 -1.82
C PHE A 158 9.61 13.65 -0.91
N TYR A 159 10.50 13.33 0.01
CA TYR A 159 11.12 14.33 0.90
C TYR A 159 11.78 15.47 0.11
N ARG A 160 12.57 15.14 -0.92
CA ARG A 160 13.20 16.14 -1.80
C ARG A 160 12.19 16.99 -2.56
N LEU A 161 11.06 16.42 -2.95
CA LEU A 161 9.97 17.20 -3.54
C LEU A 161 9.44 18.22 -2.53
N LEU A 162 9.20 17.80 -1.29
CA LEU A 162 8.74 18.71 -0.24
C LEU A 162 9.72 19.88 -0.02
N GLU A 163 11.02 19.60 -0.01
CA GLU A 163 12.07 20.63 0.08
C GLU A 163 12.10 21.54 -1.15
N GLN A 164 12.08 20.95 -2.35
CA GLN A 164 12.17 21.69 -3.63
C GLN A 164 11.05 22.72 -3.78
N TYR A 165 9.85 22.42 -3.25
CA TYR A 165 8.70 23.30 -3.32
C TYR A 165 8.44 24.06 -2.01
N GLU A 166 9.42 24.11 -1.10
CA GLU A 166 9.40 24.87 0.16
C GLU A 166 8.21 24.52 1.09
N ILE A 167 7.69 23.29 0.98
CA ILE A 167 6.62 22.77 1.84
C ILE A 167 7.16 22.44 3.22
N ILE A 168 8.39 21.91 3.25
CA ILE A 168 9.16 21.70 4.48
C ILE A 168 10.48 22.47 4.38
N LYS A 169 11.07 22.77 5.54
CA LYS A 169 12.38 23.42 5.61
C LYS A 169 13.48 22.36 5.54
N GLU A 170 14.59 22.69 4.91
CA GLU A 170 15.81 21.88 4.95
C GLU A 170 16.31 21.82 6.40
N ASP A 171 16.47 20.60 6.93
CA ASP A 171 17.05 20.39 8.25
C ASP A 171 18.56 20.71 8.18
N ILE A 172 18.94 21.89 8.70
CA ILE A 172 20.34 22.37 8.81
C ILE A 172 21.05 21.70 9.99
#